data_AF-A0A973DQ70-F1
#
_entry.id   AF-A0A973DQ70-F1
#
_cell.length_a   1.000
_cell.length_b   1.000
_cell.length_c   1.000
_cell.angle_alpha   90.00
_cell.angle_beta   90.00
_cell.angle_gamma   90.00
#
_symmetry.space_group_name_H-M   'P 1'
#
loop_
_entity.id
_entity.type
_entity.pdbx_description
1 polymer ?
#
loop_
_entity_poly.entity_id
_entity_poly.type
_entity_poly.pdbx_seq_one_letter_code
_entity_poly.pdbx_strand_id
1 'polypeptide(L)'
;MLAAAILPDLLLTACGGGNDSETLLSPSFSFAISDAPVDDLSKVVICFNRIELLKSGDDEIFTIGETNRIIAANDLCLTDNDELIPHAVGIDLLKYTGKNSLALMTSVPIPAGKYSQIRLIMSEGSYGTYANTSPNFNTTANNQVKVTVPSNELKLDGFTATLGGVVRLVDNN
;
A
#
# COMPACT_ATOMS: atom_id res chain seq x y z
N MET A 1 -22.18 -54.29 42.85
CA MET A 1 -21.49 -54.17 41.55
C MET A 1 -21.77 -52.76 41.04
N LEU A 2 -20.72 -51.95 40.95
CA LEU A 2 -20.73 -50.50 40.74
C LEU A 2 -20.49 -50.18 39.24
N ALA A 3 -20.82 -48.94 38.86
CA ALA A 3 -20.48 -48.20 37.63
C ALA A 3 -21.50 -48.32 36.49
N ALA A 4 -22.38 -47.34 36.22
CA ALA A 4 -22.19 -45.93 35.84
C ALA A 4 -21.63 -45.77 34.41
N ALA A 5 -22.51 -45.34 33.50
CA ALA A 5 -22.26 -45.12 32.08
C ALA A 5 -21.51 -43.80 31.83
N ILE A 6 -20.53 -43.83 30.92
CA ILE A 6 -19.65 -42.71 30.59
C ILE A 6 -19.94 -42.26 29.15
N LEU A 7 -20.20 -40.95 28.98
CA LEU A 7 -20.32 -40.26 27.68
C LEU A 7 -18.92 -40.05 27.05
N PRO A 8 -18.76 -40.09 25.73
CA PRO A 8 -17.49 -39.74 25.09
C PRO A 8 -17.37 -38.22 24.92
N ASP A 9 -16.46 -37.61 25.67
CA ASP A 9 -15.95 -36.27 25.40
C ASP A 9 -15.08 -36.27 24.14
N LEU A 10 -15.48 -35.47 23.16
CA LEU A 10 -14.73 -35.23 21.93
C LEU A 10 -13.56 -34.28 22.24
N LEU A 11 -12.43 -34.84 22.65
CA LEU A 11 -11.18 -34.09 22.84
C LEU A 11 -10.63 -33.67 21.47
N LEU A 12 -10.78 -32.39 21.11
CA LEU A 12 -9.99 -31.77 20.06
C LEU A 12 -8.52 -31.76 20.49
N THR A 13 -7.70 -32.51 19.75
CA THR A 13 -6.24 -32.50 19.91
C THR A 13 -5.68 -31.21 19.32
N ALA A 14 -5.48 -30.19 20.16
CA ALA A 14 -4.60 -29.07 19.81
C ALA A 14 -3.15 -29.59 19.89
N CYS A 15 -2.62 -29.98 18.74
CA CYS A 15 -1.26 -30.47 18.56
C CYS A 15 -0.28 -29.29 18.58
N GLY A 16 0.77 -29.38 19.41
CA GLY A 16 2.04 -28.68 19.16
C GLY A 16 2.60 -27.88 20.32
N GLY A 17 2.98 -28.55 21.41
CA GLY A 17 3.95 -28.01 22.37
C GLY A 17 5.37 -28.28 21.88
N GLY A 18 6.17 -27.22 21.79
CA GLY A 18 7.62 -27.27 21.57
C GLY A 18 8.24 -26.05 22.24
N ASN A 19 8.91 -26.26 23.37
CA ASN A 19 9.76 -25.25 24.00
C ASN A 19 11.04 -25.11 23.18
N ASP A 20 10.95 -24.37 22.09
CA ASP A 20 12.08 -23.69 21.48
C ASP A 20 11.71 -22.21 21.44
N SER A 21 12.69 -21.34 21.66
CA SER A 21 12.55 -19.90 21.43
C SER A 21 12.45 -19.65 19.91
N GLU A 22 11.47 -20.26 19.26
CA GLU A 22 11.05 -19.99 17.90
C GLU A 22 10.61 -18.53 17.90
N THR A 23 11.46 -17.69 17.34
CA THR A 23 11.13 -16.29 17.07
C THR A 23 9.88 -16.38 16.19
N LEU A 24 8.69 -16.10 16.74
CA LEU A 24 7.45 -16.09 15.96
C LEU A 24 7.71 -15.16 14.76
N LEU A 25 7.95 -15.74 13.59
CA LEU A 25 8.30 -14.97 12.40
C LEU A 25 7.04 -14.27 11.94
N SER A 26 6.91 -12.99 12.33
CA SER A 26 5.86 -12.11 11.84
C SER A 26 5.85 -12.14 10.31
N PRO A 27 4.67 -12.29 9.67
CA PRO A 27 4.60 -12.20 8.21
C PRO A 27 5.15 -10.89 7.71
N SER A 28 5.63 -10.90 6.47
CA SER A 28 6.13 -9.71 5.81
C SER A 28 5.22 -9.28 4.66
N PHE A 29 5.01 -7.98 4.55
CA PHE A 29 4.18 -7.34 3.54
C PHE A 29 5.05 -6.54 2.57
N SER A 30 4.85 -6.76 1.27
CA SER A 30 5.44 -5.93 0.22
C SER A 30 4.35 -5.47 -0.74
N PHE A 31 4.42 -4.20 -1.11
CA PHE A 31 3.43 -3.56 -1.97
C PHE A 31 4.12 -2.75 -3.04
N ALA A 32 3.68 -2.92 -4.28
CA ALA A 32 4.19 -2.21 -5.43
C ALA A 32 3.04 -1.68 -6.29
N ILE A 33 3.27 -0.54 -6.93
CA ILE A 33 2.31 0.13 -7.80
C ILE A 33 2.78 0.15 -9.25
N SER A 34 1.86 -0.03 -10.17
CA SER A 34 1.99 0.10 -11.62
C SER A 34 0.71 0.70 -12.19
N ASP A 35 0.79 1.34 -13.35
CA ASP A 35 -0.38 1.92 -14.03
C ASP A 35 -0.45 1.50 -15.50
N ALA A 36 -1.63 1.66 -16.09
CA ALA A 36 -1.85 1.50 -17.51
C ALA A 36 -1.37 2.75 -18.28
N PRO A 37 -0.92 2.62 -19.54
CA PRO A 37 -0.52 3.77 -20.34
C PRO A 37 -1.68 4.77 -20.51
N VAL A 38 -1.38 6.08 -20.44
CA VAL A 38 -2.30 7.15 -20.85
C VAL A 38 -1.67 8.00 -21.96
N ASP A 39 -2.43 8.30 -23.01
CA ASP A 39 -1.89 8.87 -24.26
C ASP A 39 -1.82 10.41 -24.26
N ASP A 40 -2.65 11.10 -23.47
CA ASP A 40 -2.78 12.57 -23.52
C ASP A 40 -1.85 13.33 -22.54
N LEU A 41 -1.17 12.61 -21.65
CA LEU A 41 -0.29 13.16 -20.62
C LEU A 41 1.15 12.70 -20.82
N SER A 42 2.10 13.61 -20.63
CA SER A 42 3.53 13.31 -20.63
C SER A 42 4.07 12.97 -19.24
N LYS A 43 3.31 13.28 -18.19
CA LYS A 43 3.65 12.98 -16.79
C LYS A 43 2.38 12.84 -15.96
N VAL A 44 2.36 11.90 -15.01
CA VAL A 44 1.27 11.77 -14.04
C VAL A 44 1.87 11.55 -12.66
N VAL A 45 1.99 12.62 -11.88
CA VAL A 45 2.48 12.57 -10.50
C VAL A 45 1.31 12.45 -9.55
N ILE A 46 1.29 11.36 -8.79
CA ILE A 46 0.39 11.20 -7.66
C ILE A 46 1.16 11.20 -6.35
N CYS A 47 0.56 11.87 -5.37
CA CYS A 47 1.12 12.14 -4.06
C CYS A 47 0.32 11.44 -2.97
N PHE A 48 1.00 10.73 -2.08
CA PHE A 48 0.42 10.14 -0.88
C PHE A 48 1.42 10.21 0.27
N ASN A 49 0.90 10.10 1.49
CA ASN A 49 1.68 10.25 2.71
C ASN A 49 1.54 9.09 3.71
N ARG A 50 0.63 8.16 3.45
CA ARG A 50 0.37 7.03 4.36
C ARG A 50 -0.17 5.82 3.63
N ILE A 51 0.16 4.64 4.14
CA ILE A 51 -0.43 3.35 3.76
C ILE A 51 -1.06 2.76 5.01
N GLU A 52 -2.33 2.37 4.93
CA GLU A 52 -3.08 1.78 6.03
C GLU A 52 -3.53 0.37 5.66
N LEU A 53 -3.32 -0.59 6.56
CA LEU A 53 -3.83 -1.95 6.42
C LEU A 53 -4.94 -2.15 7.45
N LEU A 54 -6.19 -2.19 6.97
CA LEU A 54 -7.35 -2.27 7.84
C LEU A 54 -7.53 -3.68 8.37
N LYS A 55 -7.75 -3.81 9.68
CA LYS A 55 -7.91 -5.11 10.35
C LYS A 55 -9.14 -5.10 11.25
N SER A 56 -9.69 -6.27 11.55
CA SER A 56 -10.69 -6.43 12.61
C SER A 56 -10.03 -6.24 13.99
N GLY A 57 -9.73 -5.00 14.35
CA GLY A 57 -8.94 -4.62 15.53
C GLY A 57 -8.25 -3.29 15.28
N ASP A 58 -6.96 -3.23 15.59
CA ASP A 58 -6.12 -2.07 15.30
C ASP A 58 -5.56 -2.13 13.89
N ASP A 59 -5.69 -1.04 13.15
CA ASP A 59 -5.16 -0.87 11.81
C ASP A 59 -3.64 -0.67 11.85
N GLU A 60 -2.94 -1.22 10.85
CA GLU A 60 -1.50 -0.98 10.70
C GLU A 60 -1.28 0.27 9.85
N ILE A 61 -0.63 1.28 10.42
CA ILE A 61 -0.44 2.59 9.79
C ILE A 61 1.04 2.81 9.48
N PHE A 62 1.35 3.09 8.22
CA PHE A 62 2.71 3.32 7.73
C PHE A 62 2.81 4.71 7.10
N THR A 63 3.57 5.61 7.74
CA THR A 63 3.86 6.93 7.19
C THR A 63 5.07 6.87 6.25
N ILE A 64 5.01 7.62 5.15
CA ILE A 64 6.09 7.66 4.16
C ILE A 64 7.37 8.27 4.76
N GLY A 65 8.51 7.67 4.43
CA GLY A 65 9.83 8.11 4.88
C GLY A 65 10.16 7.84 6.36
N GLU A 66 9.26 7.23 7.15
CA GLU A 66 9.55 6.94 8.56
C GLU A 66 10.50 5.75 8.77
N THR A 67 10.52 4.79 7.83
CA THR A 67 11.39 3.61 7.93
C THR A 67 12.08 3.32 6.60
N ASN A 68 13.21 2.62 6.64
CA ASN A 68 13.96 2.21 5.44
C ASN A 68 13.27 1.10 4.60
N ARG A 69 12.15 0.56 5.08
CA ARG A 69 11.35 -0.46 4.38
C ARG A 69 10.16 0.14 3.65
N ILE A 70 9.92 1.44 3.83
CA ILE A 70 8.91 2.23 3.15
C ILE A 70 9.67 3.18 2.21
N ILE A 71 9.08 3.49 1.06
CA ILE A 71 9.64 4.46 0.13
C ILE A 71 9.92 5.81 0.84
N ALA A 72 11.05 6.43 0.47
CA ALA A 72 11.43 7.72 1.02
C ALA A 72 10.52 8.83 0.49
N ALA A 73 10.27 9.83 1.34
CA ALA A 73 9.66 11.08 0.89
C ALA A 73 10.54 11.78 -0.17
N ASN A 74 9.92 12.62 -1.00
CA ASN A 74 10.64 13.39 -2.01
C ASN A 74 9.97 14.76 -2.25
N ASP A 75 10.64 15.58 -3.06
CA ASP A 75 10.25 16.98 -3.28
C ASP A 75 9.26 17.15 -4.44
N LEU A 76 8.58 16.07 -4.86
CA LEU A 76 7.64 16.13 -5.98
C LEU A 76 6.23 16.57 -5.56
N CYS A 77 5.90 16.45 -4.27
CA CYS A 77 4.61 16.85 -3.71
C CYS A 77 4.72 18.23 -3.07
N LEU A 78 4.04 19.20 -3.68
CA LEU A 78 3.99 20.57 -3.22
C LEU A 78 2.56 20.99 -2.94
N THR A 79 2.37 21.88 -1.97
CA THR A 79 1.09 22.56 -1.77
C THR A 79 0.77 23.47 -2.95
N ASP A 80 -0.46 24.01 -3.00
CA ASP A 80 -0.84 25.00 -4.01
C ASP A 80 0.00 26.32 -3.92
N ASN A 81 0.79 26.51 -2.85
CA ASN A 81 1.72 27.62 -2.65
C ASN A 81 3.20 27.23 -2.88
N ASP A 82 3.47 26.11 -3.56
CA ASP A 82 4.82 25.59 -3.86
C ASP A 82 5.64 25.20 -2.61
N GLU A 83 4.99 24.87 -1.49
CA GLU A 83 5.67 24.42 -0.27
C GLU A 83 5.79 22.89 -0.22
N LEU A 84 6.93 22.39 0.28
CA LEU A 84 7.17 20.95 0.44
C LEU A 84 6.20 20.32 1.44
N ILE A 85 5.62 19.18 1.08
CA ILE A 85 4.77 18.41 1.97
C ILE A 85 5.61 17.35 2.71
N PRO A 86 5.72 17.42 4.05
CA PRO A 86 6.49 16.44 4.81
C PRO A 86 5.85 15.06 4.74
N HIS A 87 6.67 14.02 4.77
CA HIS A 87 6.22 12.63 4.71
C HIS A 87 5.34 12.34 3.49
N ALA A 88 5.54 13.02 2.37
CA ALA A 88 4.87 12.72 1.11
C ALA A 88 5.87 12.23 0.08
N VAL A 89 5.40 11.33 -0.79
CA VAL A 89 6.15 10.89 -1.96
C VAL A 89 5.30 11.12 -3.19
N GLY A 90 5.88 11.80 -4.18
CA GLY A 90 5.30 11.92 -5.51
C GLY A 90 5.84 10.84 -6.41
N ILE A 91 4.96 10.17 -7.14
CA ILE A 91 5.32 9.09 -8.07
C ILE A 91 4.77 9.41 -9.43
N ASP A 92 5.67 9.48 -10.41
CA ASP A 92 5.32 9.57 -11.82
C ASP A 92 4.92 8.20 -12.36
N LEU A 93 3.61 7.94 -12.44
CA LEU A 93 3.05 6.65 -12.82
C LEU A 93 3.43 6.21 -14.23
N LEU A 94 3.67 7.16 -15.13
CA LEU A 94 4.05 6.84 -16.51
C LEU A 94 5.41 6.15 -16.62
N LYS A 95 6.25 6.25 -15.58
CA LYS A 95 7.53 5.51 -15.50
C LYS A 95 7.34 4.03 -15.15
N TYR A 96 6.17 3.65 -14.62
CA TYR A 96 5.86 2.34 -14.08
C TYR A 96 4.66 1.73 -14.78
N THR A 97 4.78 1.60 -16.11
CA THR A 97 3.77 1.01 -16.98
C THR A 97 4.15 -0.40 -17.43
N GLY A 98 3.15 -1.19 -17.82
CA GLY A 98 3.34 -2.54 -18.34
C GLY A 98 3.93 -3.50 -17.30
N LYS A 99 5.19 -3.92 -17.48
CA LYS A 99 5.88 -4.85 -16.54
C LYS A 99 6.69 -4.14 -15.46
N ASN A 100 6.74 -2.80 -15.49
CA ASN A 100 7.50 -2.02 -14.51
C ASN A 100 6.58 -1.64 -13.36
N SER A 101 7.03 -1.89 -12.12
CA SER A 101 6.32 -1.50 -10.91
C SER A 101 7.27 -0.83 -9.92
N LEU A 102 6.79 0.13 -9.15
CA LEU A 102 7.53 0.76 -8.06
C LEU A 102 7.17 0.13 -6.72
N ALA A 103 8.15 -0.42 -6.01
CA ALA A 103 7.96 -0.90 -4.65
C ALA A 103 7.77 0.28 -3.68
N LEU A 104 6.62 0.32 -3.01
CA LEU A 104 6.30 1.30 -1.97
C LEU A 104 6.66 0.80 -0.58
N MET A 105 6.55 -0.51 -0.37
CA MET A 105 6.90 -1.19 0.87
C MET A 105 7.64 -2.48 0.54
N THR A 106 8.73 -2.75 1.26
CA THR A 106 9.56 -3.94 1.05
C THR A 106 9.71 -4.75 2.34
N SER A 107 8.98 -5.88 2.36
CA SER A 107 9.01 -6.90 3.41
C SER A 107 8.70 -6.38 4.82
N VAL A 108 7.91 -5.32 4.96
CA VAL A 108 7.55 -4.73 6.25
C VAL A 108 6.89 -5.78 7.15
N PRO A 109 7.34 -5.99 8.40
CA PRO A 109 6.78 -6.98 9.28
C PRO A 109 5.41 -6.50 9.75
N ILE A 110 4.40 -7.36 9.64
CA ILE A 110 3.02 -7.07 10.06
C ILE A 110 2.51 -8.22 10.94
N PRO A 111 1.56 -7.98 11.86
CA PRO A 111 0.94 -9.07 12.59
C PRO A 111 0.21 -10.05 11.65
N ALA A 112 0.18 -11.33 12.01
CA ALA A 112 -0.68 -12.28 11.31
C ALA A 112 -2.16 -11.92 11.54
N GLY A 113 -3.00 -12.17 10.54
CA GLY A 113 -4.42 -11.88 10.61
C GLY A 113 -5.06 -11.58 9.26
N LYS A 114 -6.37 -11.31 9.30
CA LYS A 114 -7.16 -10.89 8.15
C LYS A 114 -7.19 -9.37 8.07
N TYR A 115 -6.75 -8.85 6.94
CA TYR A 115 -6.87 -7.44 6.58
C TYR A 115 -8.02 -7.28 5.61
N SER A 116 -8.98 -6.40 5.93
CA SER A 116 -10.20 -6.22 5.15
C SER A 116 -9.98 -5.32 3.93
N GLN A 117 -9.00 -4.43 3.99
CA GLN A 117 -8.74 -3.42 2.97
C GLN A 117 -7.33 -2.86 3.11
N ILE A 118 -6.74 -2.43 2.01
CA ILE A 118 -5.54 -1.59 1.99
C ILE A 118 -5.96 -0.19 1.54
N ARG A 119 -5.42 0.85 2.17
CA ARG A 119 -5.65 2.24 1.78
C ARG A 119 -4.34 2.96 1.55
N LEU A 120 -4.24 3.66 0.42
CA LEU A 120 -3.22 4.69 0.23
C LEU A 120 -3.90 6.03 0.50
N ILE A 121 -3.40 6.77 1.49
CA ILE A 121 -3.95 8.08 1.84
C ILE A 121 -3.25 9.12 0.99
N MET A 122 -4.03 9.75 0.11
CA MET A 122 -3.53 10.75 -0.82
C MET A 122 -3.10 12.01 -0.07
N SER A 123 -2.08 12.65 -0.59
CA SER A 123 -1.64 13.97 -0.17
C SER A 123 -1.96 15.00 -1.25
N GLU A 124 -1.83 16.27 -0.92
CA GLU A 124 -1.90 17.35 -1.90
C GLU A 124 -0.71 17.27 -2.87
N GLY A 125 -0.74 18.08 -3.93
CA GLY A 125 0.36 18.16 -4.89
C GLY A 125 0.36 17.10 -5.99
N SER A 126 -0.73 16.35 -6.16
CA SER A 126 -0.90 15.47 -7.33
C SER A 126 -1.22 16.28 -8.59
N TYR A 127 -0.53 16.00 -9.70
CA TYR A 127 -0.72 16.70 -10.97
C TYR A 127 -0.40 15.82 -12.19
N GLY A 128 -1.08 16.09 -13.30
CA GLY A 128 -0.73 15.62 -14.63
C GLY A 128 -0.05 16.73 -15.41
N THR A 129 0.80 16.38 -16.38
CA THR A 129 1.37 17.33 -17.35
C THR A 129 0.92 16.91 -18.74
N TYR A 130 0.28 17.81 -19.48
CA TYR A 130 -0.15 17.53 -20.85
C TYR A 130 1.04 17.22 -21.77
N ALA A 131 0.88 16.24 -22.65
CA ALA A 131 1.85 16.01 -23.73
C ALA A 131 1.84 17.18 -24.72
N ASN A 132 2.97 17.45 -25.41
CA ASN A 132 3.03 18.50 -26.43
C ASN A 132 2.11 18.25 -27.63
N THR A 133 1.66 17.01 -27.80
CA THR A 133 0.66 16.58 -28.80
C THR A 133 -0.78 16.73 -28.31
N SER A 134 -0.99 17.02 -27.03
CA SER A 134 -2.33 17.14 -26.45
C SER A 134 -3.02 18.40 -26.99
N PRO A 135 -4.32 18.35 -27.32
CA PRO A 135 -5.09 19.55 -27.70
C PRO A 135 -5.17 20.59 -26.57
N ASN A 136 -4.89 20.19 -25.33
CA ASN A 136 -4.88 21.07 -24.16
C ASN A 136 -3.49 21.68 -23.86
N PHE A 137 -2.47 21.35 -24.65
CA PHE A 137 -1.13 21.89 -24.47
C PHE A 137 -1.06 23.38 -24.84
N ASN A 138 -0.53 24.18 -23.93
CA ASN A 138 -0.32 25.61 -24.06
C ASN A 138 1.17 25.93 -24.00
N THR A 139 1.72 26.49 -25.08
CA THR A 139 3.15 26.82 -25.21
C THR A 139 3.62 27.91 -24.24
N THR A 140 2.70 28.62 -23.58
CA THR A 140 2.97 29.78 -22.71
C THR A 140 2.62 29.50 -21.24
N ALA A 141 2.14 28.30 -20.90
CA ALA A 141 1.79 27.89 -19.54
C ALA A 141 2.62 26.68 -19.07
N ASN A 142 2.51 26.32 -17.79
CA ASN A 142 3.20 25.16 -17.20
C ASN A 142 2.59 23.79 -17.61
N ASN A 143 1.47 23.79 -18.34
CA ASN A 143 0.78 22.60 -18.86
C ASN A 143 0.40 21.56 -17.80
N GLN A 144 0.26 21.98 -16.55
CA GLN A 144 -0.14 21.12 -15.45
C GLN A 144 -1.65 21.18 -15.20
N VAL A 145 -2.23 20.03 -14.91
CA VAL A 145 -3.61 19.87 -14.44
C VAL A 145 -3.59 19.19 -13.08
N LYS A 146 -4.33 19.74 -12.11
CA LYS A 146 -4.43 19.13 -10.77
C LYS A 146 -5.15 17.78 -10.88
N VAL A 147 -4.57 16.76 -10.27
CA VAL A 147 -5.17 15.43 -10.17
C VAL A 147 -5.75 15.30 -8.78
N THR A 148 -7.06 15.09 -8.68
CA THR A 148 -7.73 14.94 -7.39
C THR A 148 -8.46 13.61 -7.36
N VAL A 149 -8.20 12.82 -6.31
CA VAL A 149 -8.99 11.63 -5.99
C VAL A 149 -10.12 12.09 -5.05
N PRO A 150 -11.41 12.00 -5.43
CA PRO A 150 -12.50 12.58 -4.64
C PRO A 150 -12.59 12.08 -3.19
N SER A 151 -12.17 10.85 -2.93
CA SER A 151 -12.14 10.25 -1.60
C SER A 151 -10.89 10.58 -0.79
N ASN A 152 -9.87 11.20 -1.41
CA ASN A 152 -8.51 11.36 -0.87
C ASN A 152 -7.84 10.05 -0.44
N GLU A 153 -8.35 8.91 -0.90
CA GLU A 153 -7.81 7.60 -0.58
C GLU A 153 -8.03 6.64 -1.76
N LEU A 154 -7.03 5.82 -2.06
CA LEU A 154 -7.16 4.69 -2.96
C LEU A 154 -7.40 3.43 -2.13
N LYS A 155 -8.52 2.76 -2.40
CA LYS A 155 -8.94 1.54 -1.69
C LYS A 155 -8.65 0.33 -2.53
N LEU A 156 -7.92 -0.62 -1.96
CA LEU A 156 -7.61 -1.90 -2.57
C LEU A 156 -8.18 -3.04 -1.73
N ASP A 157 -8.34 -4.20 -2.36
CA ASP A 157 -8.85 -5.38 -1.68
C ASP A 157 -7.96 -5.82 -0.52
N GLY A 158 -8.61 -6.42 0.47
CA GLY A 158 -7.94 -7.00 1.63
C GLY A 158 -7.16 -8.27 1.31
N PHE A 159 -6.43 -8.77 2.31
CA PHE A 159 -5.64 -9.99 2.21
C PHE A 159 -5.54 -10.68 3.57
N THR A 160 -5.04 -11.93 3.59
CA THR A 160 -4.78 -12.66 4.84
C THR A 160 -3.27 -12.86 5.01
N ALA A 161 -2.72 -12.30 6.07
CA ALA A 161 -1.32 -12.51 6.46
C ALA A 161 -1.22 -13.78 7.32
N THR A 162 -0.58 -14.82 6.79
CA THR A 162 -0.32 -16.08 7.51
C THR A 162 1.08 -16.04 8.12
N LEU A 163 1.26 -16.58 9.33
CA LEU A 163 2.57 -16.66 10.00
C LEU A 163 3.64 -17.26 9.06
N GLY A 164 4.82 -16.63 9.01
CA GLY A 164 5.91 -17.03 8.10
C GLY A 164 5.66 -16.79 6.59
N GLY A 165 4.53 -16.19 6.21
CA GLY A 165 4.17 -15.91 4.82
C GLY A 165 4.74 -14.60 4.27
N VAL A 166 4.90 -14.54 2.95
CA VAL A 166 5.17 -13.31 2.20
C VAL A 166 3.92 -12.94 1.40
N VAL A 167 3.38 -11.75 1.65
CA VAL A 167 2.29 -11.20 0.85
C VAL A 167 2.89 -10.21 -0.15
N ARG A 168 2.64 -10.46 -1.44
CA ARG A 168 3.02 -9.59 -2.55
C ARG A 168 1.76 -9.19 -3.30
N LEU A 169 1.46 -7.91 -3.31
CA LEU A 169 0.40 -7.35 -4.13
C LEU A 169 1.04 -6.44 -5.17
N VAL A 170 0.79 -6.78 -6.42
CA VAL A 170 1.11 -5.97 -7.60
C VAL A 170 -0.22 -5.74 -8.28
N ASP A 171 -0.59 -4.47 -8.41
CA ASP A 171 -1.79 -4.10 -9.17
C ASP A 171 -1.48 -4.30 -10.66
N ASN A 172 -1.94 -5.42 -11.22
CA ASN A 172 -1.81 -5.75 -12.64
C ASN A 172 -3.08 -5.32 -13.35
N ASN A 173 -3.20 -4.02 -13.63
CA ASN A 173 -4.20 -3.53 -14.57
C ASN A 173 -3.74 -3.79 -16.02
#